data_AF-A0A952V1J6-F1
#
_entry.id   AF-A0A952V1J6-F1
#
_cell.length_a   1.000
_cell.length_b   1.000
_cell.length_c   1.000
_cell.angle_alpha   90.00
_cell.angle_beta   90.00
_cell.angle_gamma   90.00
#
_symmetry.space_group_name_H-M   'P 1'
#
loop_
_entity.id
_entity.type
_entity.pdbx_description
1 polymer ?
#
loop_
_entity_poly.entity_id
_entity_poly.type
_entity_poly.pdbx_seq_one_letter_code
_entity_poly.pdbx_strand_id
1 'polypeptide(L)'
;MTQRSLGPWHVAAIDADGVMLDTMAAAPDALIAAVNARRRGVVFAPELRIDDADLGRYRQSWAQWFETGDDSRPAILRQTWLEPRHRQLTIRRWDRSRRRDVGASFWGGAGLLLWDNVFGAHNPYSRSDRRLIAETGAVLDRYGDLIVHAAKPHLHDARLPRPRRTARRLLGLFVFRTYMQP
;
A
#
# COMPACT_ATOMS: atom_id res chain seq x y z
N MET A 1 -3.00 30.13 19.02
CA MET A 1 -3.66 29.20 18.08
C MET A 1 -3.08 27.82 18.33
N THR A 2 -3.72 27.03 19.19
CA THR A 2 -3.17 25.75 19.67
C THR A 2 -3.26 24.74 18.54
N GLN A 3 -2.12 24.30 18.01
CA GLN A 3 -2.03 23.19 17.07
C GLN A 3 -2.54 21.94 17.81
N ARG A 4 -3.83 21.64 17.69
CA ARG A 4 -4.38 20.34 18.10
C ARG A 4 -3.60 19.29 17.32
N SER A 5 -2.76 18.54 18.02
CA SER A 5 -2.04 17.41 17.44
C SER A 5 -3.03 16.54 16.66
N LEU A 6 -2.63 16.12 15.45
CA LEU A 6 -3.42 15.26 14.57
C LEU A 6 -3.61 13.89 15.26
N GLY A 7 -4.57 13.82 16.18
CA GLY A 7 -4.82 12.63 16.99
C GLY A 7 -5.72 11.61 16.28
N PRO A 8 -5.93 10.43 16.90
CA PRO A 8 -6.70 9.30 16.38
C PRO A 8 -8.16 9.62 16.01
N TRP A 9 -8.67 10.77 16.42
CA TRP A 9 -9.99 11.31 16.09
C TRP A 9 -10.23 11.45 14.58
N HIS A 10 -9.18 11.73 13.80
CA HIS A 10 -9.33 11.88 12.34
C HIS A 10 -9.70 10.57 11.66
N VAL A 11 -9.16 9.43 12.10
CA VAL A 11 -9.39 8.13 11.46
C VAL A 11 -10.89 7.80 11.36
N ALA A 12 -11.64 7.99 12.43
CA ALA A 12 -13.09 7.78 12.41
C ALA A 12 -13.83 8.89 11.65
N ALA A 13 -13.41 10.15 11.80
CA ALA A 13 -14.07 11.30 11.19
C ALA A 13 -14.07 11.26 9.65
N ILE A 14 -13.00 10.72 9.05
CA ILE A 14 -12.87 10.58 7.60
C ILE A 14 -12.93 9.12 7.13
N ASP A 15 -13.46 8.22 7.98
CA ASP A 15 -13.79 6.84 7.63
C ASP A 15 -12.56 6.06 7.09
N ALA A 16 -11.39 6.26 7.70
CA ALA A 16 -10.15 5.59 7.28
C ALA A 16 -10.20 4.08 7.48
N ASP A 17 -9.76 3.34 6.48
CA ASP A 17 -9.45 1.92 6.55
C ASP A 17 -8.01 1.67 6.98
N GLY A 18 -7.14 2.68 6.94
CA GLY A 18 -5.74 2.53 7.31
C GLY A 18 -5.02 3.83 7.66
N VAL A 19 -3.89 3.68 8.33
CA VAL A 19 -2.97 4.73 8.74
C VAL A 19 -1.58 4.39 8.20
N MET A 20 -1.06 5.31 7.41
CA MET A 20 0.29 5.22 6.87
C MET A 20 1.29 5.85 7.83
N LEU A 21 2.29 5.10 8.28
CA LEU A 21 3.22 5.51 9.32
C LEU A 21 4.55 6.01 8.73
N ASP A 22 4.51 7.20 8.10
CA ASP A 22 5.71 7.88 7.62
C ASP A 22 6.71 8.11 8.78
N THR A 23 7.99 7.85 8.55
CA THR A 23 9.10 7.89 9.53
C THR A 23 9.05 6.87 10.67
N MET A 24 8.10 5.92 10.66
CA MET A 24 7.95 4.95 11.75
C MET A 24 8.05 3.50 11.26
N ALA A 25 8.91 2.73 11.92
CA ALA A 25 9.08 1.30 11.68
C ALA A 25 7.94 0.45 12.26
N ALA A 26 7.19 1.00 13.23
CA ALA A 26 6.08 0.31 13.90
C ALA A 26 5.10 1.33 14.50
N ALA A 27 3.83 0.97 14.63
CA ALA A 27 2.86 1.74 15.40
C ALA A 27 3.02 1.45 16.90
N PRO A 28 3.17 2.48 17.76
CA PRO A 28 3.13 2.30 19.21
C PRO A 28 1.79 1.70 19.66
N ASP A 29 1.82 0.83 20.68
CA ASP A 29 0.62 0.15 21.18
C ASP A 29 -0.46 1.15 21.64
N ALA A 30 -0.05 2.26 22.25
CA ALA A 30 -0.95 3.34 22.65
C ALA A 30 -1.69 3.97 21.45
N LEU A 31 -1.02 4.12 20.30
CA LEU A 31 -1.64 4.63 19.07
C LEU A 31 -2.66 3.61 18.54
N ILE A 32 -2.28 2.34 18.47
CA ILE A 32 -3.17 1.25 18.04
C ILE A 32 -4.41 1.19 18.91
N ALA A 33 -4.25 1.20 20.23
CA ALA A 33 -5.36 1.18 21.18
C ALA A 33 -6.28 2.38 21.00
N ALA A 34 -5.71 3.59 20.88
CA ALA A 34 -6.48 4.81 20.74
C ALA A 34 -7.27 4.88 19.42
N VAL A 35 -6.70 4.39 18.32
CA VAL A 35 -7.40 4.27 17.02
C VAL A 35 -8.49 3.19 17.10
N ASN A 36 -8.17 2.00 17.61
CA ASN A 36 -9.12 0.90 17.71
C ASN A 36 -10.30 1.19 18.63
N ALA A 37 -10.11 2.04 19.65
CA ALA A 37 -11.20 2.53 20.49
C ALA A 37 -12.23 3.37 19.70
N ARG A 38 -11.88 3.86 18.50
CA ARG A 38 -12.74 4.70 17.64
C ARG A 38 -13.22 3.99 16.41
N ARG A 39 -12.33 3.22 15.79
CA ARG A 39 -12.65 2.41 14.63
C ARG A 39 -11.77 1.17 14.68
N ARG A 40 -12.42 0.01 14.87
CA ARG A 40 -11.76 -1.28 14.79
C ARG A 40 -11.46 -1.62 13.33
N GLY A 41 -10.42 -2.42 13.12
CA GLY A 41 -10.06 -2.93 11.79
C GLY A 41 -9.23 -1.97 10.95
N VAL A 42 -8.76 -0.86 11.51
CA VAL A 42 -7.85 0.06 10.84
C VAL A 42 -6.49 -0.61 10.65
N VAL A 43 -5.99 -0.61 9.41
CA VAL A 43 -4.69 -1.17 9.05
C VAL A 43 -3.59 -0.16 9.34
N PHE A 44 -2.52 -0.60 9.98
CA PHE A 44 -1.31 0.22 10.16
C PHE A 44 -0.24 -0.23 9.17
N ALA A 45 0.40 0.74 8.51
CA ALA A 45 1.39 0.50 7.46
C ALA A 45 2.71 1.25 7.73
N PRO A 46 3.68 0.58 8.39
CA PRO A 46 5.04 1.10 8.61
C PRO A 46 5.76 1.52 7.32
N GLU A 47 6.65 2.52 7.41
CA GLU A 47 7.33 3.13 6.24
C GLU A 47 8.28 2.18 5.48
N LEU A 48 8.68 1.06 6.10
CA LEU A 48 9.67 0.15 5.53
C LEU A 48 9.23 -1.31 5.61
N ARG A 49 10.15 -2.19 5.21
CA ARG A 49 10.08 -3.62 5.50
C ARG A 49 9.93 -3.82 7.01
N ILE A 50 8.94 -4.61 7.42
CA ILE A 50 8.77 -5.01 8.83
C ILE A 50 9.65 -6.23 9.13
N ASP A 51 9.74 -6.66 10.38
CA ASP A 51 10.33 -7.95 10.69
C ASP A 51 9.35 -9.09 10.43
N ASP A 52 9.86 -10.29 10.12
CA ASP A 52 9.01 -11.45 9.82
C ASP A 52 8.10 -11.80 11.01
N ALA A 53 8.55 -11.54 12.25
CA ALA A 53 7.76 -11.72 13.47
C ALA A 53 6.53 -10.78 13.55
N ASP A 54 6.56 -9.65 12.85
CA ASP A 54 5.48 -8.65 12.84
C ASP A 54 4.45 -8.90 11.72
N LEU A 55 4.61 -9.92 10.88
CA LEU A 55 3.68 -10.23 9.80
C LEU A 55 2.25 -10.56 10.28
N GLY A 56 2.12 -11.06 11.51
CA GLY A 56 0.81 -11.25 12.16
C GLY A 56 0.16 -9.94 12.61
N ARG A 57 0.99 -8.91 12.90
CA ARG A 57 0.57 -7.61 13.43
C ARG A 57 0.20 -6.63 12.34
N TYR A 58 0.99 -6.55 11.26
CA TYR A 58 0.76 -5.60 10.17
C TYR A 58 0.30 -6.29 8.89
N ARG A 59 -0.83 -5.85 8.35
CA ARG A 59 -1.33 -6.31 7.04
C ARG A 59 -0.75 -5.53 5.86
N GLN A 60 -0.11 -4.40 6.13
CA GLN A 60 0.53 -3.56 5.12
C GLN A 60 1.83 -2.98 5.66
N SER A 61 2.75 -2.67 4.77
CA SER A 61 3.90 -1.80 5.03
C SER A 61 4.36 -1.19 3.71
N TRP A 62 5.29 -0.24 3.74
CA TRP A 62 5.87 0.25 2.50
C TRP A 62 7.09 -0.59 2.12
N ALA A 63 7.39 -0.57 0.84
CA ALA A 63 8.63 -1.03 0.25
C ALA A 63 9.38 0.21 -0.25
N GLN A 64 9.60 1.18 0.64
CA GLN A 64 10.28 2.40 0.24
C GLN A 64 11.69 2.06 -0.21
N TRP A 65 12.04 2.45 -1.44
CA TRP A 65 13.35 2.17 -2.03
C TRP A 65 13.72 0.68 -2.03
N PHE A 66 12.73 -0.21 -2.07
CA PHE A 66 13.00 -1.64 -2.18
C PHE A 66 13.77 -1.94 -3.48
N GLU A 67 14.84 -2.70 -3.34
CA GLU A 67 15.62 -3.18 -4.47
C GLU A 67 14.80 -4.19 -5.27
N THR A 68 14.24 -3.75 -6.38
CA THR A 68 13.40 -4.57 -7.28
C THR A 68 14.23 -5.50 -8.18
N GLY A 69 15.56 -5.45 -8.09
CA GLY A 69 16.47 -6.14 -9.01
C GLY A 69 16.50 -5.52 -10.40
N ASP A 70 16.92 -6.32 -11.38
CA ASP A 70 16.99 -5.97 -12.80
C ASP A 70 16.22 -6.99 -13.66
N ASP A 71 16.17 -6.76 -14.97
CA ASP A 71 15.41 -7.58 -15.91
C ASP A 71 15.90 -9.04 -15.98
N SER A 72 17.16 -9.31 -15.61
CA SER A 72 17.74 -10.66 -15.54
C SER A 72 17.60 -11.32 -14.17
N ARG A 73 17.42 -10.52 -13.11
CA ARG A 73 17.33 -10.94 -11.71
C ARG A 73 16.25 -10.14 -10.98
N PRO A 74 14.96 -10.44 -11.22
CA PRO A 74 13.88 -9.77 -10.52
C PRO A 74 13.92 -10.10 -9.03
N ALA A 75 13.79 -9.09 -8.18
CA ALA A 75 13.71 -9.31 -6.74
C ALA A 75 12.29 -9.75 -6.32
N ILE A 76 12.23 -10.58 -5.28
CA ILE A 76 10.98 -11.08 -4.70
C ILE A 76 10.73 -10.39 -3.36
N LEU A 77 9.52 -9.91 -3.16
CA LEU A 77 9.07 -9.40 -1.86
C LEU A 77 8.79 -10.58 -0.93
N ARG A 78 9.82 -11.01 -0.20
CA ARG A 78 9.78 -12.16 0.72
C ARG A 78 8.56 -12.14 1.65
N GLN A 79 8.18 -10.97 2.17
CA GLN A 79 7.08 -10.83 3.13
C GLN A 79 5.71 -11.16 2.54
N THR A 80 5.49 -10.78 1.28
CA THR A 80 4.28 -11.12 0.51
C THR A 80 4.20 -12.62 0.20
N TRP A 81 5.35 -13.31 0.22
CA TRP A 81 5.45 -14.77 0.07
C TRP A 81 5.21 -15.49 1.39
N LEU A 82 5.77 -14.98 2.50
CA LEU A 82 5.60 -15.56 3.84
C LEU A 82 4.18 -15.40 4.39
N GLU A 83 3.61 -14.20 4.30
CA GLU A 83 2.21 -13.95 4.67
C GLU A 83 1.48 -13.37 3.44
N PRO A 84 0.75 -14.20 2.69
CA PRO A 84 0.09 -13.79 1.47
C PRO A 84 -0.89 -12.63 1.60
N ARG A 85 -1.46 -12.43 2.80
CA ARG A 85 -2.39 -11.33 3.11
C ARG A 85 -1.65 -10.04 3.44
N HIS A 86 -0.35 -10.09 3.69
CA HIS A 86 0.48 -8.91 3.87
C HIS A 86 0.75 -8.25 2.51
N ARG A 87 0.48 -6.95 2.43
CA ARG A 87 0.63 -6.15 1.21
C ARG A 87 1.72 -5.12 1.41
N GLN A 88 2.87 -5.38 0.82
CA GLN A 88 3.95 -4.39 0.77
C GLN A 88 3.70 -3.41 -0.39
N LEU A 89 3.78 -2.11 -0.12
CA LEU A 89 3.47 -1.04 -1.08
C LEU A 89 4.77 -0.45 -1.64
N THR A 90 5.11 -0.76 -2.89
CA THR A 90 6.31 -0.23 -3.53
C THR A 90 6.20 1.28 -3.72
N ILE A 91 7.28 1.98 -3.40
CA ILE A 91 7.40 3.41 -3.64
C ILE A 91 8.85 3.86 -3.76
N ARG A 92 9.14 4.55 -4.86
CA ARG A 92 10.30 5.45 -4.98
C ARG A 92 9.81 6.87 -5.14
N ARG A 93 9.90 7.66 -4.07
CA ARG A 93 9.68 9.12 -4.11
C ARG A 93 10.80 9.73 -4.95
N TRP A 94 10.60 10.83 -5.69
CA TRP A 94 11.68 11.58 -6.36
C TRP A 94 12.45 10.90 -7.51
N ASP A 95 12.33 9.58 -7.71
CA ASP A 95 12.95 8.92 -8.87
C ASP A 95 12.36 9.48 -10.20
N ARG A 96 13.11 9.44 -11.31
CA ARG A 96 12.63 9.97 -12.61
C ARG A 96 11.69 9.00 -13.32
N SER A 97 11.82 7.71 -13.00
CA SER A 97 11.02 6.62 -13.56
C SER A 97 10.54 5.71 -12.44
N ARG A 98 9.28 5.28 -12.51
CA ARG A 98 8.70 4.30 -11.57
C ARG A 98 8.47 2.94 -12.23
N ARG A 99 8.95 2.74 -13.46
CA ARG A 99 8.79 1.49 -14.22
C ARG A 99 9.11 0.24 -13.39
N ARG A 100 10.20 0.26 -12.63
CA ARG A 100 10.62 -0.87 -11.80
C ARG A 100 9.65 -1.16 -10.66
N ASP A 101 9.16 -0.13 -9.97
CA ASP A 101 8.17 -0.28 -8.89
C ASP A 101 6.82 -0.79 -9.41
N VAL A 102 6.41 -0.32 -10.60
CA VAL A 102 5.19 -0.80 -11.26
C VAL A 102 5.33 -2.27 -11.65
N GLY A 103 6.49 -2.65 -12.22
CA GLY A 103 6.78 -4.06 -12.54
C GLY A 103 6.81 -4.95 -11.29
N ALA A 104 7.49 -4.52 -10.23
CA ALA A 104 7.56 -5.24 -8.96
C ALA A 104 6.18 -5.36 -8.28
N SER A 105 5.34 -4.33 -8.35
CA SER A 105 3.97 -4.40 -7.86
C SER A 105 3.12 -5.37 -8.67
N PHE A 106 3.19 -5.29 -10.00
CA PHE A 106 2.35 -6.11 -10.88
C PHE A 106 2.72 -7.59 -10.82
N TRP A 107 4.01 -7.93 -10.93
CA TRP A 107 4.47 -9.32 -10.96
C TRP A 107 4.70 -9.92 -9.57
N GLY A 108 5.12 -9.11 -8.59
CA GLY A 108 5.45 -9.57 -7.24
C GLY A 108 4.26 -9.63 -6.28
N GLY A 109 3.05 -9.28 -6.75
CA GLY A 109 1.84 -9.24 -5.91
C GLY A 109 1.86 -8.14 -4.84
N ALA A 110 2.73 -7.14 -5.00
CA ALA A 110 2.78 -5.95 -4.16
C ALA A 110 1.67 -4.96 -4.51
N GLY A 111 1.43 -3.99 -3.64
CA GLY A 111 0.73 -2.77 -4.04
C GLY A 111 1.71 -1.72 -4.57
N LEU A 112 1.17 -0.72 -5.26
CA LEU A 112 1.91 0.46 -5.70
C LEU A 112 1.34 1.68 -4.97
N LEU A 113 2.21 2.46 -4.30
CA LEU A 113 1.79 3.73 -3.70
C LEU A 113 1.96 4.85 -4.72
N LEU A 114 0.86 5.51 -5.06
CA LEU A 114 0.86 6.68 -5.95
C LEU A 114 0.96 7.96 -5.13
N TRP A 115 2.11 8.64 -5.23
CA TRP A 115 2.35 9.86 -4.46
C TRP A 115 3.07 10.93 -5.29
N ASP A 116 2.27 11.77 -5.95
CA ASP A 116 2.75 12.81 -6.85
C ASP A 116 2.85 14.22 -6.23
N ASN A 117 2.52 14.32 -4.94
CA ASN A 117 2.55 15.53 -4.13
C ASN A 117 3.30 15.25 -2.80
N VAL A 118 4.59 14.92 -2.87
CA VAL A 118 5.36 14.51 -1.70
C VAL A 118 5.47 15.69 -0.73
N PHE A 119 4.73 15.63 0.38
CA PHE A 119 4.60 16.71 1.37
C PHE A 119 4.28 18.08 0.77
N GLY A 120 3.44 18.11 -0.26
CA GLY A 120 3.06 19.34 -0.96
C GLY A 120 4.03 19.76 -2.07
N ALA A 121 5.18 19.10 -2.21
CA ALA A 121 6.09 19.32 -3.33
C ALA A 121 5.69 18.48 -4.55
N HIS A 122 5.84 19.09 -5.73
CA HIS A 122 5.47 18.47 -7.00
C HIS A 122 6.43 17.31 -7.35
N ASN A 123 5.89 16.10 -7.47
CA ASN A 123 6.65 14.87 -7.79
C ASN A 123 5.92 14.05 -8.88
N PRO A 124 5.77 14.58 -10.11
CA PRO A 124 4.91 13.98 -11.12
C PRO A 124 5.45 12.64 -11.63
N TYR A 125 4.54 11.82 -12.14
CA TYR A 125 4.87 10.60 -12.87
C TYR A 125 5.06 10.93 -14.36
N SER A 126 6.07 10.32 -14.98
CA SER A 126 6.31 10.46 -16.42
C SER A 126 5.11 9.99 -17.24
N ARG A 127 5.01 10.40 -18.51
CA ARG A 127 3.94 9.90 -19.42
C ARG A 127 4.01 8.37 -19.57
N SER A 128 5.22 7.83 -19.66
CA SER A 128 5.48 6.38 -19.72
C SER A 128 5.04 5.67 -18.44
N ASP A 129 5.35 6.21 -17.26
CA ASP A 129 4.93 5.58 -15.99
C ASP A 129 3.41 5.58 -15.86
N ARG A 130 2.76 6.71 -16.17
CA ARG A 130 1.28 6.81 -16.12
C ARG A 130 0.62 5.81 -17.06
N ARG A 131 1.16 5.65 -18.27
CA ARG A 131 0.69 4.65 -19.22
C ARG A 131 0.85 3.24 -18.67
N LEU A 132 2.03 2.90 -18.17
CA LEU A 132 2.32 1.57 -17.62
C LEU A 132 1.42 1.24 -16.42
N ILE A 133 1.20 2.20 -15.52
CA ILE A 133 0.28 2.06 -14.37
C ILE A 133 -1.16 1.79 -14.85
N ALA A 134 -1.61 2.51 -15.88
CA ALA A 134 -2.95 2.31 -16.42
C ALA A 134 -3.10 0.94 -17.10
N GLU A 135 -2.10 0.50 -17.86
CA GLU A 135 -2.09 -0.80 -18.54
C GLU A 135 -2.08 -1.96 -17.53
N THR A 136 -1.20 -1.92 -16.53
CA THR A 136 -1.13 -2.96 -15.48
C THR A 136 -2.37 -2.96 -14.60
N GLY A 137 -2.89 -1.78 -14.24
CA GLY A 137 -4.14 -1.63 -13.51
C GLY A 137 -5.33 -2.25 -14.25
N ALA A 138 -5.46 -1.99 -15.55
CA ALA A 138 -6.52 -2.57 -16.38
C ALA A 138 -6.45 -4.11 -16.45
N VAL A 139 -5.24 -4.68 -16.48
CA VAL A 139 -5.04 -6.13 -16.43
C VAL A 139 -5.49 -6.68 -15.07
N LEU A 140 -5.08 -6.05 -13.95
CA LEU A 140 -5.50 -6.46 -12.61
C LEU A 140 -7.02 -6.33 -12.41
N ASP A 141 -7.65 -5.28 -12.94
CA ASP A 141 -9.09 -5.09 -12.84
C ASP A 141 -9.91 -6.14 -13.61
N ARG A 142 -9.36 -6.65 -14.72
CA ARG A 142 -10.03 -7.65 -15.57
C ARG A 142 -9.71 -9.09 -15.18
N TYR A 143 -8.48 -9.36 -14.75
CA TYR A 143 -7.96 -10.72 -14.55
C TYR A 143 -7.44 -10.97 -13.13
N GLY A 144 -7.64 -10.03 -12.20
CA GLY A 144 -7.13 -10.12 -10.83
C GLY A 144 -7.51 -11.42 -10.12
N ASP A 145 -8.74 -11.91 -10.32
CA ASP A 145 -9.20 -13.17 -9.74
C ASP A 145 -8.34 -14.37 -10.23
N LEU A 146 -7.88 -14.37 -11.48
CA LEU A 146 -7.02 -15.43 -12.01
C LEU A 146 -5.58 -15.32 -11.48
N ILE A 147 -5.07 -14.10 -11.37
CA ILE A 147 -3.68 -13.83 -10.94
C ILE A 147 -3.51 -14.20 -9.46
N VAL A 148 -4.50 -13.87 -8.62
CA VAL A 148 -4.47 -14.14 -7.18
C VAL A 148 -4.52 -15.64 -6.88
N HIS A 149 -5.24 -16.43 -7.68
CA HIS A 149 -5.33 -17.89 -7.50
C HIS A 149 -4.13 -18.66 -8.11
N ALA A 150 -3.54 -18.18 -9.22
CA ALA A 150 -2.41 -18.85 -9.87
C ALA A 150 -1.05 -18.54 -9.23
N ALA A 151 -0.84 -17.33 -8.69
CA ALA A 151 0.45 -16.92 -8.13
C ALA A 151 0.70 -17.42 -6.69
N LYS A 152 -0.32 -17.95 -6.01
CA LYS A 152 -0.24 -18.40 -4.61
C LYS A 152 -0.99 -19.72 -4.40
N PRO A 153 -0.49 -20.84 -4.93
CA PRO A 153 -1.19 -22.13 -4.92
C PRO A 153 -1.50 -22.70 -3.52
N HIS A 154 -0.89 -22.20 -2.45
CA HIS A 154 -1.22 -22.62 -1.08
C HIS A 154 -2.45 -21.92 -0.47
N LEU A 155 -3.05 -20.94 -1.17
CA LEU A 155 -4.31 -20.30 -0.77
C LEU A 155 -5.51 -21.01 -1.41
N HIS A 156 -5.72 -22.29 -1.11
CA HIS A 156 -6.89 -23.02 -1.63
C HIS A 156 -8.21 -22.70 -0.91
N ASP A 157 -8.19 -21.96 0.21
CA ASP A 157 -9.39 -21.78 1.05
C ASP A 157 -9.62 -20.34 1.56
N ALA A 158 -8.79 -19.38 1.18
CA ALA A 158 -9.00 -17.99 1.54
C ALA A 158 -9.85 -17.31 0.47
N ARG A 159 -11.16 -17.20 0.68
CA ARG A 159 -11.98 -16.19 -0.01
C ARG A 159 -11.40 -14.83 0.33
N LEU A 160 -10.48 -14.33 -0.49
CA LEU A 160 -9.97 -12.99 -0.33
C LEU A 160 -11.14 -12.03 -0.59
N PRO A 161 -11.43 -11.10 0.31
CA PRO A 161 -12.50 -10.13 0.11
C PRO A 161 -12.23 -9.41 -1.21
N ARG A 162 -13.24 -9.41 -2.10
CA ARG A 162 -13.13 -8.75 -3.40
C ARG A 162 -12.78 -7.28 -3.18
N PRO A 163 -11.72 -6.75 -3.78
CA PRO A 163 -11.47 -5.32 -3.74
C PRO A 163 -12.67 -4.62 -4.39
N ARG A 164 -13.35 -3.75 -3.63
CA ARG A 164 -14.40 -2.90 -4.19
C ARG A 164 -13.75 -1.97 -5.22
N ARG A 165 -14.13 -2.13 -6.49
CA ARG A 165 -13.63 -1.37 -7.64
C ARG A 165 -13.97 0.11 -7.48
N THR A 166 -13.05 0.96 -7.03
CA THR A 166 -13.12 2.42 -7.23
C THR A 166 -11.83 3.12 -6.79
N ALA A 167 -11.21 3.93 -7.66
CA ALA A 167 -9.95 4.62 -7.39
C ALA A 167 -9.96 6.09 -7.86
N ARG A 168 -9.61 7.05 -6.98
CA ARG A 168 -8.61 8.11 -7.28
C ARG A 168 -8.12 8.94 -6.07
N ARG A 169 -6.81 9.23 -6.14
CA ARG A 169 -5.85 10.14 -5.47
C ARG A 169 -6.29 11.03 -4.30
N LEU A 170 -5.46 11.05 -3.25
CA LEU A 170 -5.52 12.00 -2.13
C LEU A 170 -4.14 12.60 -1.78
N LEU A 171 -4.18 13.85 -1.35
CA LEU A 171 -3.09 14.74 -0.94
C LEU A 171 -2.93 14.62 0.59
N GLY A 172 -1.72 14.35 1.11
CA GLY A 172 -1.23 14.78 2.44
C GLY A 172 -2.02 14.37 3.69
N LEU A 173 -1.44 13.47 4.50
CA LEU A 173 -2.03 12.70 5.62
C LEU A 173 -2.99 11.60 5.12
N PHE A 174 -2.40 10.45 4.76
CA PHE A 174 -3.09 9.37 4.04
C PHE A 174 -3.94 8.51 4.98
N VAL A 175 -5.13 9.01 5.28
CA VAL A 175 -6.28 8.21 5.68
C VAL A 175 -6.87 7.57 4.43
N PHE A 176 -6.94 6.24 4.41
CA PHE A 176 -7.50 5.48 3.30
C PHE A 176 -9.03 5.47 3.37
N ARG A 177 -9.75 6.10 2.44
CA ARG A 177 -11.17 5.80 2.22
C ARG A 177 -11.34 5.31 0.79
N THR A 178 -11.85 4.10 0.61
CA THR A 178 -12.16 3.54 -0.71
C THR A 178 -13.55 3.99 -1.18
N TYR A 179 -13.65 5.03 -2.03
CA TYR A 179 -14.90 5.44 -2.69
C TYR A 179 -14.67 6.00 -4.10
N MET A 180 -15.63 5.76 -5.02
CA MET A 180 -16.07 6.70 -6.06
C MET A 180 -17.57 6.48 -6.41
N GLN A 181 -18.31 7.57 -6.57
CA GLN A 181 -19.56 7.71 -7.34
C GLN A 181 -19.76 9.23 -7.62
N PRO A 182 -20.60 9.60 -8.59
CA PRO A 182 -21.82 10.35 -8.26
C PRO A 182 -22.99 9.41 -8.00
#